data_AF-A0A7J9FLX4-F1
#
_entry.id   AF-A0A7J9FLX4-F1
#
_cell.length_a   1.000
_cell.length_b   1.000
_cell.length_c   1.000
_cell.angle_alpha   90.00
_cell.angle_beta   90.00
_cell.angle_gamma   90.00
#
_symmetry.space_group_name_H-M   'P 1'
#
loop_
_entity.id
_entity.type
_entity.pdbx_description
1 polymer ?
#
loop_
_entity_poly.entity_id
_entity_poly.type
_entity_poly.pdbx_seq_one_letter_code
_entity_poly.pdbx_strand_id
1 'polypeptide(L)'
;VVQHDIVWVWPNADPQYKDIITKKKPPYIPVLDDPSFSKLMGNRDIPYGYEVLVENLMDPAHVPYAHYGIMRTRTPTVKVDREGGRPLDMKVKKLDINGFLGKQDWGSSNFIAPCIFHAFADVEVDQENRRLSLIFMCVPVSPGNSRLIWTFPRNFGVWIDKIVPRWIFHIGQNLILDSDLYLLHVEERKIMEIGATNWQKACFVPTKSDALVVGFRRWFNKYAGGEINWKGKYSGALPPSPPREQLMDRYWSHVVNCKSCNTAHKGLKALEVILQIMSVVLIGIVAVTKQNMISMVVKTTMASMAIICFAASKWLAHFIYKNFHYHDYNHAF
;
A
#
# COMPACT_ATOMS: atom_id res chain seq x y z
N VAL A 1 0.65 16.88 17.03
CA VAL A 1 -0.68 16.51 17.60
C VAL A 1 -0.87 15.03 17.38
N VAL A 2 -1.49 14.30 18.31
CA VAL A 2 -1.93 12.92 18.06
C VAL A 2 -3.44 12.94 17.79
N GLN A 3 -3.86 12.38 16.66
CA GLN A 3 -5.27 12.23 16.28
C GLN A 3 -5.44 10.98 15.41
N HIS A 4 -6.48 10.19 15.66
CA HIS A 4 -6.75 8.93 14.94
C HIS A 4 -5.56 7.95 14.93
N ASP A 5 -4.91 7.81 16.09
CA ASP A 5 -3.70 6.98 16.27
C ASP A 5 -2.50 7.39 15.39
N ILE A 6 -2.55 8.59 14.81
CA ILE A 6 -1.52 9.16 13.95
C ILE A 6 -0.88 10.37 14.62
N VAL A 7 0.45 10.46 14.52
CA VAL A 7 1.21 11.65 14.88
C VAL A 7 1.21 12.62 13.70
N TRP A 8 0.58 13.78 13.89
CA TRP A 8 0.54 14.87 12.93
C TRP A 8 1.60 15.92 13.25
N VAL A 9 2.36 16.28 12.22
CA VAL A 9 3.42 17.29 12.24
C VAL A 9 3.08 18.38 11.22
N TRP A 10 3.35 19.63 11.56
CA TRP A 10 3.31 20.74 10.62
C TRP A 10 4.74 21.01 10.13
N PRO A 11 5.10 20.62 8.90
CA PRO A 11 6.49 20.64 8.43
C PRO A 11 6.88 22.03 7.90
N ASN A 12 6.64 23.10 8.67
CA ASN A 12 7.07 24.45 8.32
C ASN A 12 7.71 25.14 9.54
N ALA A 13 8.98 25.53 9.39
CA ALA A 13 9.78 26.17 10.42
C ALA A 13 9.70 27.72 10.40
N ASP A 14 8.97 28.33 9.45
CA ASP A 14 8.84 29.77 9.38
C ASP A 14 8.19 30.30 10.68
N PRO A 15 8.70 31.38 11.31
CA PRO A 15 8.29 31.82 12.65
C PRO A 15 6.79 32.01 12.84
N GLN A 16 6.06 32.39 11.79
CA GLN A 16 4.61 32.57 11.81
C GLN A 16 3.82 31.28 12.12
N TYR A 17 4.42 30.11 11.93
CA TYR A 17 3.80 28.80 12.20
C TYR A 17 4.23 28.18 13.53
N LYS A 18 5.03 28.87 14.35
CA LYS A 18 5.53 28.34 15.63
C LYS A 18 4.40 27.81 16.53
N ASP A 19 3.29 28.55 16.62
CA ASP A 19 2.14 28.19 17.46
C ASP A 19 0.96 27.63 16.64
N ILE A 20 1.22 27.09 15.45
CA ILE A 20 0.17 26.62 14.52
C ILE A 20 -0.76 25.59 15.16
N ILE A 21 -0.25 24.78 16.08
CA ILE A 21 -1.01 23.78 16.84
C ILE A 21 -2.17 24.36 17.66
N THR A 22 -2.08 25.63 18.05
CA THR A 22 -3.17 26.33 18.77
C THR A 22 -4.25 26.86 17.84
N LYS A 23 -3.92 27.03 16.54
CA LYS A 23 -4.78 27.68 15.53
C LYS A 23 -5.40 26.69 14.55
N LYS A 24 -4.75 25.55 14.32
CA LYS A 24 -5.15 24.54 13.34
C LYS A 24 -5.10 23.16 13.96
N LYS A 25 -6.07 22.33 13.60
CA LYS A 25 -6.14 20.92 13.95
C LYS A 25 -5.96 20.07 12.68
N PRO A 26 -5.44 18.84 12.80
CA PRO A 26 -5.48 17.89 11.70
C PRO A 26 -6.92 17.69 11.18
N PRO A 27 -7.11 17.40 9.88
CA PRO A 27 -8.43 17.10 9.34
C PRO A 27 -9.12 15.98 10.13
N TYR A 28 -10.37 16.22 10.53
CA TYR A 28 -11.15 15.23 11.26
C TYR A 28 -11.92 14.34 10.28
N ILE A 29 -11.71 13.02 10.40
CA ILE A 29 -12.37 12.01 9.57
C ILE A 29 -13.28 11.15 10.48
N PRO A 30 -14.61 11.42 10.52
CA PRO A 30 -15.51 10.81 11.49
C PRO A 30 -15.52 9.28 11.50
N VAL A 31 -15.36 8.63 10.34
CA VAL A 31 -15.39 7.16 10.22
C VAL A 31 -14.25 6.48 10.99
N LEU A 32 -13.18 7.21 11.31
CA LEU A 32 -12.07 6.68 12.11
C LEU A 32 -12.38 6.65 13.61
N ASP A 33 -13.41 7.35 14.09
CA ASP A 33 -13.85 7.31 15.49
C ASP A 33 -15.14 6.49 15.70
N ASP A 34 -15.75 6.02 14.62
CA ASP A 34 -16.96 5.21 14.68
C ASP A 34 -16.63 3.76 15.10
N PRO A 35 -17.11 3.28 16.26
CA PRO A 35 -16.81 1.94 16.76
C PRO A 35 -17.48 0.82 15.94
N SER A 36 -18.43 1.15 15.07
CA SER A 36 -19.05 0.17 14.16
C SER A 36 -18.15 -0.21 12.98
N PHE A 37 -17.06 0.53 12.75
CA PHE A 37 -16.11 0.27 11.67
C PHE A 37 -14.85 -0.45 12.17
N SER A 38 -14.37 -1.45 11.43
CA SER A 38 -12.97 -1.87 11.55
C SER A 38 -12.08 -0.84 10.86
N LYS A 39 -10.91 -0.52 11.43
CA LYS A 39 -10.00 0.51 10.92
C LYS A 39 -8.53 0.08 10.97
N LEU A 40 -8.23 -1.05 10.31
CA LEU A 40 -6.84 -1.50 10.20
C LEU A 40 -6.02 -0.47 9.41
N MET A 41 -4.82 -0.15 9.91
CA MET A 41 -3.92 0.83 9.34
C MET A 41 -2.60 0.19 8.95
N GLY A 42 -2.11 0.54 7.76
CA GLY A 42 -0.79 0.21 7.26
C GLY A 42 -0.01 1.46 6.87
N ASN A 43 1.30 1.31 6.71
CA ASN A 43 2.18 2.35 6.19
C ASN A 43 3.28 1.73 5.34
N ARG A 44 3.76 2.44 4.32
CA ARG A 44 4.87 1.98 3.48
C ARG A 44 5.60 3.18 2.90
N ASP A 45 6.92 3.12 2.91
CA ASP A 45 7.77 4.01 2.13
C ASP A 45 7.82 3.52 0.68
N ILE A 46 7.68 4.42 -0.27
CA ILE A 46 7.43 4.14 -1.67
C ILE A 46 8.48 4.88 -2.50
N PRO A 47 9.22 4.18 -3.38
CA PRO A 47 10.34 4.74 -4.15
C PRO A 47 9.87 5.50 -5.41
N TYR A 48 8.85 6.34 -5.26
CA TYR A 48 8.47 7.38 -6.21
C TYR A 48 7.83 8.56 -5.46
N GLY A 49 7.82 9.71 -6.12
CA GLY A 49 7.39 10.97 -5.55
C GLY A 49 5.93 11.04 -5.12
N TYR A 50 5.67 11.99 -4.22
CA TYR A 50 4.37 12.28 -3.65
C TYR A 50 3.29 12.57 -4.71
N GLU A 51 3.65 13.28 -5.78
CA GLU A 51 2.69 13.68 -6.83
C GLU A 51 2.14 12.47 -7.58
N VAL A 52 3.04 11.59 -8.03
CA VAL A 52 2.70 10.34 -8.72
C VAL A 52 1.90 9.41 -7.81
N LEU A 53 2.27 9.34 -6.51
CA LEU A 53 1.49 8.57 -5.52
C LEU A 53 0.04 9.05 -5.42
N VAL A 54 -0.16 10.36 -5.29
CA VAL A 54 -1.51 10.92 -5.14
C VAL A 54 -2.33 10.70 -6.42
N GLU A 55 -1.71 10.84 -7.59
CA GLU A 55 -2.38 10.63 -8.88
C GLU A 55 -2.82 9.19 -9.09
N ASN A 56 -1.94 8.23 -8.83
CA ASN A 56 -2.28 6.81 -8.96
C ASN A 56 -3.49 6.45 -8.10
N LEU A 57 -3.55 6.95 -6.86
CA LEU A 57 -4.67 6.69 -5.95
C LEU A 57 -5.98 7.35 -6.41
N MET A 58 -5.90 8.43 -7.17
CA MET A 58 -7.06 9.16 -7.70
C MET A 58 -7.58 8.59 -9.03
N ASP A 59 -6.82 7.71 -9.67
CA ASP A 59 -7.18 7.10 -10.94
C ASP A 59 -7.65 5.65 -10.75
N PRO A 60 -8.96 5.37 -10.65
CA PRO A 60 -9.45 4.01 -10.63
C PRO A 60 -9.42 3.31 -12.02
N ALA A 61 -9.05 4.00 -13.10
CA ALA A 61 -8.99 3.41 -14.43
C ALA A 61 -7.82 2.43 -14.60
N HIS A 62 -6.70 2.62 -13.89
CA HIS A 62 -5.58 1.68 -13.94
C HIS A 62 -5.90 0.32 -13.30
N VAL A 63 -6.86 0.26 -12.37
CA VAL A 63 -7.10 -0.90 -11.49
C VAL A 63 -7.29 -2.22 -12.26
N PRO A 64 -8.11 -2.31 -13.33
CA PRO A 64 -8.28 -3.55 -14.09
C PRO A 64 -7.01 -4.01 -14.79
N TYR A 65 -6.08 -3.08 -15.09
CA TYR A 65 -4.86 -3.34 -15.84
C TYR A 65 -3.68 -3.65 -14.92
N ALA A 66 -3.33 -2.74 -13.99
CA ALA A 66 -2.16 -2.92 -13.12
C ALA A 66 -2.38 -4.03 -12.08
N HIS A 67 -3.63 -4.24 -11.65
CA HIS A 67 -3.98 -5.24 -10.64
C HIS A 67 -4.64 -6.49 -11.23
N TYR A 68 -4.49 -6.73 -12.54
CA TYR A 68 -5.10 -7.85 -13.23
C TYR A 68 -4.72 -9.19 -12.58
N GLY A 69 -5.72 -9.99 -12.21
CA GLY A 69 -5.52 -11.28 -11.53
C GLY A 69 -5.14 -11.19 -10.05
N ILE A 70 -4.92 -9.98 -9.51
CA ILE A 70 -4.60 -9.72 -8.10
C ILE A 70 -5.85 -9.27 -7.35
N MET A 71 -6.49 -8.21 -7.85
CA MET A 71 -7.70 -7.67 -7.27
C MET A 71 -8.93 -8.33 -7.89
N ARG A 72 -9.82 -8.85 -7.03
CA ARG A 72 -11.15 -9.28 -7.47
C ARG A 72 -12.03 -8.05 -7.65
N THR A 73 -12.25 -7.65 -8.89
CA THR A 73 -13.22 -6.61 -9.23
C THR A 73 -14.64 -7.20 -9.23
N ARG A 74 -15.66 -6.34 -9.07
CA ARG A 74 -17.06 -6.78 -9.17
C ARG A 74 -17.32 -7.28 -10.59
N THR A 75 -18.16 -8.31 -10.72
CA THR A 75 -18.64 -8.77 -12.02
C THR A 75 -19.24 -7.59 -12.78
N PRO A 76 -18.72 -7.25 -13.97
CA PRO A 76 -19.21 -6.11 -14.71
C PRO A 76 -20.67 -6.29 -15.10
N THR A 77 -21.47 -5.25 -14.93
CA THR A 77 -22.86 -5.17 -15.40
C THR A 77 -22.98 -4.53 -16.79
N VAL A 78 -21.85 -4.03 -17.31
CA VAL A 78 -21.72 -3.38 -18.60
C VAL A 78 -20.63 -4.08 -19.41
N LYS A 79 -20.59 -3.81 -20.72
CA LYS A 79 -19.50 -4.30 -21.58
C LYS A 79 -18.16 -3.75 -21.08
N VAL A 80 -17.19 -4.64 -20.94
CA VAL A 80 -15.81 -4.32 -20.57
C VAL A 80 -14.85 -4.81 -21.65
N ASP A 81 -13.62 -4.32 -21.64
CA ASP A 81 -12.54 -4.90 -22.43
C ASP A 81 -12.03 -6.23 -21.81
N ARG A 82 -10.93 -6.77 -22.35
CA ARG A 82 -10.37 -8.07 -21.93
C ARG A 82 -9.88 -8.04 -20.48
N GLU A 83 -9.30 -6.93 -20.04
CA GLU A 83 -8.74 -6.74 -18.70
C GLU A 83 -9.80 -6.30 -17.68
N GLY A 84 -10.99 -5.90 -18.14
CA GLY A 84 -12.10 -5.46 -17.29
C GLY A 84 -12.26 -3.95 -17.22
N GLY A 85 -11.56 -3.21 -18.08
CA GLY A 85 -11.68 -1.77 -18.28
C GLY A 85 -13.06 -1.37 -18.76
N ARG A 86 -13.53 -0.21 -18.27
CA ARG A 86 -14.82 0.37 -18.61
C ARG A 86 -14.77 1.90 -18.57
N PRO A 87 -15.68 2.59 -19.28
CA PRO A 87 -15.85 4.03 -19.11
C PRO A 87 -16.16 4.38 -17.64
N LEU A 88 -15.55 5.45 -17.15
CA LEU A 88 -15.79 5.99 -15.80
C LEU A 88 -16.19 7.47 -15.93
N ASP A 89 -17.32 7.86 -15.37
CA ASP A 89 -17.78 9.25 -15.37
C ASP A 89 -17.36 9.95 -14.07
N MET A 90 -16.15 10.52 -14.08
CA MET A 90 -15.59 11.21 -12.91
C MET A 90 -15.64 12.72 -13.09
N LYS A 91 -15.88 13.45 -12.00
CA LYS A 91 -16.07 14.92 -12.01
C LYS A 91 -15.53 15.55 -10.75
N VAL A 92 -14.90 16.72 -10.89
CA VAL A 92 -14.56 17.59 -9.75
C VAL A 92 -15.71 18.59 -9.55
N LYS A 93 -16.38 18.51 -8.40
CA LYS A 93 -17.54 19.37 -8.08
C LYS A 93 -17.14 20.72 -7.51
N LYS A 94 -16.12 20.74 -6.63
CA LYS A 94 -15.63 21.93 -5.95
C LYS A 94 -14.13 21.81 -5.75
N LEU A 95 -13.39 22.87 -6.02
CA LEU A 95 -11.95 22.95 -5.84
C LEU A 95 -11.60 24.30 -5.18
N ASP A 96 -10.93 24.24 -4.04
CA ASP A 96 -10.44 25.42 -3.30
C ASP A 96 -9.08 25.14 -2.64
N ILE A 97 -8.54 26.08 -1.87
CA ILE A 97 -7.22 25.94 -1.25
C ILE A 97 -7.11 24.72 -0.33
N ASN A 98 -8.21 24.27 0.27
CA ASN A 98 -8.25 23.12 1.17
C ASN A 98 -8.39 21.77 0.43
N GLY A 99 -8.45 21.78 -0.90
CA GLY A 99 -8.50 20.59 -1.74
C GLY A 99 -9.72 20.56 -2.66
N PHE A 100 -10.30 19.39 -2.90
CA PHE A 100 -11.46 19.26 -3.79
C PHE A 100 -12.38 18.08 -3.47
N LEU A 101 -13.63 18.20 -3.92
CA LEU A 101 -14.66 17.14 -3.89
C LEU A 101 -14.78 16.51 -5.28
N GLY A 102 -14.50 15.23 -5.36
CA GLY A 102 -14.71 14.36 -6.51
C GLY A 102 -16.02 13.57 -6.45
N LYS A 103 -16.56 13.22 -7.60
CA LYS A 103 -17.70 12.32 -7.78
C LYS A 103 -17.35 11.29 -8.84
N GLN A 104 -17.74 10.04 -8.60
CA GLN A 104 -17.58 8.89 -9.50
C GLN A 104 -18.78 7.96 -9.37
N ASP A 105 -18.91 6.98 -10.27
CA ASP A 105 -20.11 6.14 -10.39
C ASP A 105 -20.55 5.46 -9.07
N TRP A 106 -19.59 4.99 -8.28
CA TRP A 106 -19.86 4.20 -7.07
C TRP A 106 -19.80 5.03 -5.78
N GLY A 107 -19.44 6.30 -5.85
CA GLY A 107 -19.16 7.07 -4.64
C GLY A 107 -18.66 8.49 -4.85
N SER A 108 -18.20 9.08 -3.77
CA SER A 108 -17.59 10.40 -3.75
C SER A 108 -16.17 10.31 -3.18
N SER A 109 -15.35 11.31 -3.47
CA SER A 109 -14.00 11.38 -2.94
C SER A 109 -13.66 12.80 -2.50
N ASN A 110 -12.85 12.92 -1.46
CA ASN A 110 -12.31 14.18 -0.98
C ASN A 110 -10.80 14.12 -1.04
N PHE A 111 -10.20 15.05 -1.79
CA PHE A 111 -8.83 15.42 -1.54
C PHE A 111 -8.82 16.51 -0.48
N ILE A 112 -8.25 16.22 0.70
CA ILE A 112 -8.10 17.17 1.79
C ILE A 112 -6.62 17.55 1.85
N ALA A 113 -6.36 18.79 1.50
CA ALA A 113 -5.01 19.30 1.37
C ALA A 113 -4.24 19.27 2.71
N PRO A 114 -2.92 19.04 2.65
CA PRO A 114 -2.18 18.71 1.45
C PRO A 114 -2.14 17.20 1.16
N CYS A 115 -2.48 16.31 2.09
CA CYS A 115 -1.97 14.93 2.02
C CYS A 115 -3.02 13.83 2.05
N ILE A 116 -4.32 14.12 2.18
CA ILE A 116 -5.34 13.06 2.37
C ILE A 116 -6.15 12.88 1.09
N PHE A 117 -6.21 11.66 0.58
CA PHE A 117 -7.22 11.26 -0.38
C PHE A 117 -8.19 10.26 0.28
N HIS A 118 -9.47 10.64 0.34
CA HIS A 118 -10.52 9.87 0.98
C HIS A 118 -11.63 9.56 -0.02
N ALA A 119 -11.70 8.32 -0.51
CA ALA A 119 -12.78 7.84 -1.37
C ALA A 119 -13.76 6.98 -0.57
N PHE A 120 -15.06 7.13 -0.80
CA PHE A 120 -16.09 6.42 -0.06
C PHE A 120 -17.35 6.21 -0.90
N ALA A 121 -18.05 5.10 -0.65
CA ALA A 121 -19.33 4.85 -1.29
C ALA A 121 -20.39 5.83 -0.78
N ASP A 122 -21.26 6.31 -1.67
CA ASP A 122 -22.40 7.13 -1.24
C ASP A 122 -23.46 6.25 -0.57
N VAL A 123 -24.10 6.80 0.47
CA VAL A 123 -25.07 6.08 1.31
C VAL A 123 -26.25 5.52 0.51
N GLU A 124 -26.62 6.20 -0.59
CA GLU A 124 -27.76 5.83 -1.44
C GLU A 124 -27.49 4.62 -2.36
N VAL A 125 -26.23 4.20 -2.52
CA VAL A 125 -25.85 3.15 -3.49
C VAL A 125 -25.95 1.74 -2.89
N ASP A 126 -25.91 1.60 -1.56
CA ASP A 126 -25.91 0.29 -0.88
C ASP A 126 -27.14 0.09 0.01
N GLN A 127 -28.08 -0.73 -0.46
CA GLN A 127 -29.34 -1.05 0.23
C GLN A 127 -29.12 -1.74 1.59
N GLU A 128 -27.96 -2.34 1.83
CA GLU A 128 -27.63 -3.01 3.09
C GLU A 128 -26.87 -2.10 4.07
N ASN A 129 -26.76 -0.80 3.78
CA ASN A 129 -25.99 0.17 4.57
C ASN A 129 -24.53 -0.27 4.81
N ARG A 130 -23.97 -1.06 3.88
CA ARG A 130 -22.55 -1.44 3.92
C ARG A 130 -21.72 -0.25 3.43
N ARG A 131 -20.82 0.19 4.28
CA ARG A 131 -19.99 1.38 4.06
C ARG A 131 -18.53 0.97 4.07
N LEU A 132 -17.83 1.33 3.00
CA LEU A 132 -16.39 1.21 2.85
C LEU A 132 -15.82 2.60 2.57
N SER A 133 -14.74 2.94 3.27
CA SER A 133 -13.92 4.12 3.01
C SER A 133 -12.51 3.68 2.68
N LEU A 134 -11.91 4.32 1.69
CA LEU A 134 -10.49 4.21 1.35
C LEU A 134 -9.85 5.53 1.73
N ILE A 135 -9.03 5.52 2.77
CA ILE A 135 -8.34 6.72 3.26
C ILE A 135 -6.85 6.50 3.06
N PHE A 136 -6.26 7.36 2.27
CA PHE A 136 -4.85 7.40 1.98
C PHE A 136 -4.28 8.72 2.46
N MET A 137 -3.12 8.66 3.11
CA MET A 137 -2.35 9.83 3.53
C MET A 137 -0.98 9.72 2.87
N CYS A 138 -0.74 10.61 1.91
CA CYS A 138 0.45 10.64 1.08
C CYS A 138 1.41 11.69 1.63
N VAL A 139 2.61 11.28 2.02
CA VAL A 139 3.57 12.16 2.69
C VAL A 139 4.87 12.21 1.87
N PRO A 140 5.34 13.38 1.42
CA PRO A 140 6.66 13.49 0.80
C PRO A 140 7.76 13.16 1.81
N VAL A 141 8.72 12.31 1.44
CA VAL A 141 9.85 11.91 2.30
C VAL A 141 11.15 12.54 1.79
N SER A 142 11.44 12.34 0.51
CA SER A 142 12.54 12.98 -0.21
C SER A 142 12.18 13.01 -1.70
N PRO A 143 12.94 13.72 -2.54
CA PRO A 143 12.74 13.62 -3.98
C PRO A 143 12.76 12.15 -4.46
N GLY A 144 11.79 11.77 -5.29
CA GLY A 144 11.59 10.40 -5.75
C GLY A 144 11.14 9.41 -4.68
N ASN A 145 10.74 9.87 -3.49
CA ASN A 145 10.30 8.98 -2.40
C ASN A 145 9.14 9.59 -1.61
N SER A 146 8.14 8.79 -1.34
CA SER A 146 6.97 9.17 -0.57
C SER A 146 6.64 8.10 0.47
N ARG A 147 5.78 8.44 1.42
CA ARG A 147 5.22 7.52 2.39
C ARG A 147 3.72 7.49 2.21
N LEU A 148 3.18 6.29 2.03
CA LEU A 148 1.76 6.02 2.04
C LEU A 148 1.38 5.51 3.43
N ILE A 149 0.44 6.17 4.09
CA ILE A 149 -0.30 5.61 5.23
C ILE A 149 -1.71 5.36 4.75
N TRP A 150 -2.26 4.18 4.98
CA TRP A 150 -3.60 3.82 4.51
C TRP A 150 -4.42 3.20 5.63
N THR A 151 -5.73 3.41 5.55
CA THR A 151 -6.71 2.66 6.32
C THR A 151 -7.97 2.51 5.50
N PHE A 152 -8.62 1.34 5.61
CA PHE A 152 -9.82 1.02 4.84
C PHE A 152 -11.01 0.75 5.75
N PRO A 153 -11.60 1.78 6.39
CA PRO A 153 -12.70 1.59 7.31
C PRO A 153 -13.88 0.90 6.66
N ARG A 154 -14.39 -0.16 7.29
CA ARG A 154 -15.63 -0.82 6.87
C ARG A 154 -16.51 -1.24 8.04
N ASN A 155 -17.83 -1.12 7.88
CA ASN A 155 -18.82 -1.52 8.91
C ASN A 155 -19.40 -2.94 8.70
N PHE A 156 -18.97 -3.65 7.65
CA PHE A 156 -19.39 -5.02 7.34
C PHE A 156 -18.20 -5.97 7.50
N GLY A 157 -18.47 -7.23 7.88
CA GLY A 157 -17.44 -8.26 8.06
C GLY A 157 -16.43 -7.95 9.19
N VAL A 158 -16.77 -7.07 10.13
CA VAL A 158 -15.88 -6.58 11.21
C VAL A 158 -15.36 -7.72 12.10
N TRP A 159 -16.08 -8.83 12.18
CA TRP A 159 -15.65 -10.03 12.90
C TRP A 159 -14.36 -10.65 12.33
N ILE A 160 -14.10 -10.48 11.02
CA ILE A 160 -12.89 -11.01 10.36
C ILE A 160 -11.64 -10.38 10.99
N ASP A 161 -11.68 -9.10 11.32
CA ASP A 161 -10.57 -8.36 11.93
C ASP A 161 -10.23 -8.85 13.36
N LYS A 162 -11.14 -9.58 14.01
CA LYS A 162 -10.91 -10.20 15.33
C LYS A 162 -10.20 -11.55 15.24
N ILE A 163 -10.28 -12.23 14.10
CA ILE A 163 -9.76 -13.59 13.91
C ILE A 163 -8.51 -13.58 13.05
N VAL A 164 -8.50 -12.75 11.99
CA VAL A 164 -7.39 -12.66 11.06
C VAL A 164 -6.38 -11.63 11.58
N PRO A 165 -5.12 -12.02 11.80
CA PRO A 165 -4.08 -11.09 12.24
C PRO A 165 -3.84 -9.97 11.22
N ARG A 166 -3.57 -8.75 11.71
CA ARG A 166 -3.34 -7.57 10.86
C ARG A 166 -2.31 -7.78 9.74
N TRP A 167 -1.23 -8.51 10.01
CA TRP A 167 -0.17 -8.76 9.01
C TRP A 167 -0.66 -9.57 7.79
N ILE A 168 -1.68 -10.42 7.96
CA ILE A 168 -2.28 -11.17 6.84
C ILE A 168 -2.98 -10.21 5.88
N PHE A 169 -3.75 -9.24 6.40
CA PHE A 169 -4.35 -8.20 5.56
C PHE A 169 -3.29 -7.39 4.83
N HIS A 170 -2.19 -7.06 5.51
CA HIS A 170 -1.09 -6.32 4.91
C HIS A 170 -0.39 -7.10 3.78
N ILE A 171 -0.37 -8.44 3.79
CA ILE A 171 0.19 -9.22 2.66
C ILE A 171 -0.58 -8.90 1.37
N GLY A 172 -1.91 -8.98 1.41
CA GLY A 172 -2.75 -8.68 0.25
C GLY A 172 -2.65 -7.22 -0.19
N GLN A 173 -2.62 -6.29 0.77
CA GLN A 173 -2.48 -4.86 0.47
C GLN A 173 -1.12 -4.53 -0.16
N ASN A 174 -0.02 -5.07 0.37
CA ASN A 174 1.30 -4.85 -0.22
C ASN A 174 1.45 -5.51 -1.59
N LEU A 175 0.76 -6.63 -1.84
CA LEU A 175 0.72 -7.25 -3.17
C LEU A 175 0.06 -6.33 -4.20
N ILE A 176 -0.97 -5.57 -3.82
CA ILE A 176 -1.58 -4.57 -4.70
C ILE A 176 -0.62 -3.39 -4.90
N LEU A 177 -0.01 -2.87 -3.83
CA LEU A 177 0.94 -1.76 -3.94
C LEU A 177 2.15 -2.10 -4.81
N ASP A 178 2.64 -3.35 -4.75
CA ASP A 178 3.79 -3.75 -5.54
C ASP A 178 3.53 -3.76 -7.04
N SER A 179 2.31 -4.06 -7.49
CA SER A 179 2.04 -4.14 -8.93
C SER A 179 2.17 -2.78 -9.62
N ASP A 180 2.06 -1.69 -8.85
CA ASP A 180 2.23 -0.33 -9.36
C ASP A 180 3.67 0.15 -9.27
N LEU A 181 4.47 -0.41 -8.33
CA LEU A 181 5.73 0.17 -7.89
C LEU A 181 6.68 0.54 -9.03
N TYR A 182 6.98 -0.42 -9.89
CA TYR A 182 7.94 -0.22 -10.96
C TYR A 182 7.39 0.70 -12.05
N LEU A 183 6.09 0.58 -12.36
CA LEU A 183 5.42 1.40 -13.38
C LEU A 183 5.48 2.88 -13.00
N LEU A 184 5.09 3.19 -11.77
CA LEU A 184 5.07 4.57 -11.26
C LEU A 184 6.48 5.14 -11.04
N HIS A 185 7.44 4.30 -10.66
CA HIS A 185 8.85 4.70 -10.61
C HIS A 185 9.38 5.16 -11.97
N VAL A 186 9.05 4.42 -13.04
CA VAL A 186 9.45 4.78 -14.41
C VAL A 186 8.66 5.99 -14.91
N GLU A 187 7.37 6.08 -14.58
CA GLU A 187 6.53 7.23 -14.92
C GLU A 187 7.10 8.54 -14.36
N GLU A 188 7.46 8.56 -13.07
CA GLU A 188 8.04 9.75 -12.44
C GLU A 188 9.28 10.25 -13.19
N ARG A 189 10.15 9.34 -13.61
CA ARG A 189 11.37 9.68 -14.35
C ARG A 189 11.07 10.26 -15.72
N LYS A 190 10.12 9.68 -16.46
CA LYS A 190 9.69 10.20 -17.76
C LYS A 190 9.07 11.60 -17.64
N ILE A 191 8.28 11.83 -16.58
CA ILE A 191 7.74 13.16 -16.29
C ILE A 191 8.88 14.14 -15.97
N MET A 192 9.86 13.73 -15.17
CA MET A 192 11.02 14.55 -14.83
C MET A 192 11.90 14.90 -16.03
N GLU A 193 12.10 13.98 -16.98
CA GLU A 193 12.86 14.22 -18.23
C GLU A 193 12.21 15.30 -19.11
N ILE A 194 10.87 15.34 -19.14
CA ILE A 194 10.08 16.33 -19.89
C ILE A 194 9.90 17.65 -19.11
N GLY A 195 10.11 17.58 -17.79
CA GLY A 195 9.92 18.65 -16.81
C GLY A 195 8.54 18.59 -16.16
N ALA A 196 8.49 18.67 -14.83
CA ALA A 196 7.27 18.50 -14.04
C ALA A 196 6.13 19.48 -14.42
N THR A 197 6.47 20.69 -14.87
CA THR A 197 5.48 21.68 -15.35
C THR A 197 4.89 21.35 -16.72
N ASN A 198 5.54 20.47 -17.50
CA ASN A 198 5.13 20.01 -18.82
C ASN A 198 4.54 18.60 -18.79
N TRP A 199 4.10 18.10 -17.63
CA TRP A 199 3.64 16.72 -17.44
C TRP A 199 2.59 16.25 -18.47
N GLN A 200 1.75 17.15 -19.00
CA GLN A 200 0.73 16.82 -20.02
C GLN A 200 1.34 16.35 -21.36
N LYS A 201 2.62 16.68 -21.61
CA LYS A 201 3.35 16.16 -22.78
C LYS A 201 3.82 14.72 -22.58
N ALA A 202 3.97 14.30 -21.32
CA ALA A 202 4.32 12.93 -20.95
C ALA A 202 3.07 12.04 -20.87
N CYS A 203 1.99 12.58 -20.28
CA CYS A 203 0.75 11.84 -20.01
C CYS A 203 -0.44 12.53 -20.67
N PHE A 204 -1.05 11.88 -21.67
CA PHE A 204 -2.28 12.35 -22.28
C PHE A 204 -3.49 11.87 -21.48
N VAL A 205 -4.19 12.82 -20.84
CA VAL A 205 -5.33 12.59 -19.93
C VAL A 205 -6.63 13.21 -20.45
N PRO A 206 -7.17 12.76 -21.60
CA PRO A 206 -8.23 13.47 -22.31
C PRO A 206 -9.64 13.14 -21.82
N THR A 207 -9.81 12.15 -20.95
CA THR A 207 -11.11 11.55 -20.69
C THR A 207 -11.70 11.99 -19.36
N LYS A 208 -12.97 11.59 -19.13
CA LYS A 208 -13.62 11.85 -17.85
C LYS A 208 -13.08 10.98 -16.71
N SER A 209 -12.42 9.85 -16.97
CA SER A 209 -11.80 9.07 -15.89
C SER A 209 -10.64 9.83 -15.25
N ASP A 210 -10.02 10.72 -16.02
CA ASP A 210 -8.84 11.49 -15.57
C ASP A 210 -9.22 12.72 -14.73
N ALA A 211 -10.51 12.97 -14.49
CA ALA A 211 -10.98 14.22 -13.91
C ALA A 211 -10.38 14.53 -12.53
N LEU A 212 -10.14 13.52 -11.69
CA LEU A 212 -9.55 13.73 -10.35
C LEU A 212 -8.04 14.00 -10.42
N VAL A 213 -7.31 13.30 -11.32
CA VAL A 213 -5.89 13.55 -11.62
C VAL A 213 -5.70 14.99 -12.11
N VAL A 214 -6.51 15.41 -13.10
CA VAL A 214 -6.50 16.78 -13.61
C VAL A 214 -6.90 17.77 -12.52
N GLY A 215 -7.88 17.42 -11.68
CA GLY A 215 -8.28 18.22 -10.51
C GLY A 215 -7.14 18.46 -9.54
N PHE A 216 -6.38 17.41 -9.21
CA PHE A 216 -5.22 17.47 -8.36
C PHE A 216 -4.10 18.32 -8.97
N ARG A 217 -3.69 18.07 -10.21
CA ARG A 217 -2.66 18.89 -10.88
C ARG A 217 -3.05 20.37 -10.96
N ARG A 218 -4.32 20.69 -11.21
CA ARG A 218 -4.83 22.07 -11.17
C ARG A 218 -4.75 22.68 -9.77
N TRP A 219 -5.13 21.93 -8.74
CA TRP A 219 -5.02 22.37 -7.35
C TRP A 219 -3.55 22.58 -6.96
N PHE A 220 -2.69 21.63 -7.30
CA PHE A 220 -1.26 21.63 -6.98
C PHE A 220 -0.54 22.81 -7.61
N ASN A 221 -0.79 23.08 -8.90
CA ASN A 221 -0.25 24.24 -9.59
C ASN A 221 -0.75 25.56 -8.98
N LYS A 222 -2.06 25.66 -8.68
CA LYS A 222 -2.68 26.91 -8.23
C LYS A 222 -2.32 27.27 -6.78
N TYR A 223 -2.28 26.29 -5.89
CA TYR A 223 -2.18 26.53 -4.44
C TYR A 223 -0.89 26.03 -3.79
N ALA A 224 -0.15 25.13 -4.45
CA ALA A 224 1.11 24.58 -3.94
C ALA A 224 2.33 24.96 -4.77
N GLY A 225 2.15 25.72 -5.87
CA GLY A 225 3.26 26.18 -6.73
C GLY A 225 3.71 25.16 -7.78
N GLY A 226 3.03 24.01 -7.89
CA GLY A 226 3.31 22.99 -8.90
C GLY A 226 4.50 22.07 -8.60
N GLU A 227 5.14 22.21 -7.43
CA GLU A 227 6.22 21.34 -6.97
C GLU A 227 6.27 21.29 -5.44
N ILE A 228 6.90 20.26 -4.88
CA ILE A 228 7.20 20.20 -3.46
C ILE A 228 8.40 21.10 -3.13
N ASN A 229 8.21 22.05 -2.22
CA ASN A 229 9.29 22.94 -1.77
C ASN A 229 10.24 22.21 -0.80
N TRP A 230 11.36 21.73 -1.33
CA TRP A 230 12.41 21.06 -0.56
C TRP A 230 13.39 22.03 0.16
N LYS A 231 13.09 23.34 0.23
CA LYS A 231 13.89 24.40 0.87
C LYS A 231 15.38 24.34 0.48
N GLY A 232 15.67 24.12 -0.80
CA GLY A 232 17.04 24.09 -1.36
C GLY A 232 17.82 22.78 -1.15
N LYS A 233 17.21 21.73 -0.56
CA LYS A 233 17.84 20.40 -0.43
C LYS A 233 17.69 19.51 -1.67
N TYR A 234 17.04 20.02 -2.71
CA TYR A 234 16.81 19.31 -3.96
C TYR A 234 17.57 19.98 -5.09
N SER A 235 18.39 19.21 -5.79
CA SER A 235 19.18 19.67 -6.94
C SER A 235 18.39 19.71 -8.26
N GLY A 236 17.09 19.37 -8.22
CA GLY A 236 16.27 19.22 -9.42
C GLY A 236 16.34 17.84 -10.08
N ALA A 237 17.24 16.95 -9.62
CA ALA A 237 17.43 15.61 -10.17
C ALA A 237 17.02 14.51 -9.18
N LEU A 238 16.29 13.51 -9.66
CA LEU A 238 15.97 12.31 -8.89
C LEU A 238 17.23 11.47 -8.64
N PRO A 239 17.30 10.72 -7.52
CA PRO A 239 18.37 9.74 -7.33
C PRO A 239 18.37 8.68 -8.45
N PRO A 240 19.50 8.02 -8.75
CA PRO A 240 19.56 6.94 -9.72
C PRO A 240 18.57 5.81 -9.41
N SER A 241 18.09 5.11 -10.44
CA SER A 241 17.24 3.93 -10.23
C SER A 241 18.02 2.84 -9.53
N PRO A 242 17.55 2.34 -8.37
CA PRO A 242 18.17 1.19 -7.75
C PRO A 242 17.89 -0.08 -8.58
N PRO A 243 18.62 -1.17 -8.33
CA PRO A 243 18.25 -2.49 -8.85
C PRO A 243 16.81 -2.84 -8.48
N ARG A 244 16.12 -3.57 -9.37
CA ARG A 244 14.70 -3.90 -9.22
C ARG A 244 14.39 -4.59 -7.88
N GLU A 245 15.25 -5.50 -7.44
CA GLU A 245 15.10 -6.16 -6.14
C GLU A 245 15.06 -5.18 -4.96
N GLN A 246 15.89 -4.15 -5.00
CA GLN A 246 15.92 -3.10 -3.97
C GLN A 246 14.73 -2.15 -4.10
N LEU A 247 14.30 -1.82 -5.32
CA LEU A 247 13.11 -0.99 -5.55
C LEU A 247 11.84 -1.62 -4.96
N MET A 248 11.73 -2.94 -5.10
CA MET A 248 10.56 -3.72 -4.69
C MET A 248 10.68 -4.30 -3.27
N ASP A 249 11.72 -3.94 -2.52
CA ASP A 249 12.00 -4.49 -1.19
C ASP A 249 10.94 -4.05 -0.17
N ARG A 250 10.05 -4.99 0.20
CA ARG A 250 9.02 -4.80 1.23
C ARG A 250 9.58 -4.76 2.63
N TYR A 251 10.71 -5.41 2.88
CA TYR A 251 11.24 -5.56 4.23
C TYR A 251 11.59 -4.19 4.79
N TRP A 252 12.40 -3.44 4.06
CA TRP A 252 12.81 -2.08 4.43
C TRP A 252 11.71 -1.05 4.24
N SER A 253 10.88 -1.20 3.21
CA SER A 253 9.84 -0.24 2.91
C SER A 253 8.64 -0.32 3.86
N HIS A 254 8.38 -1.49 4.45
CA HIS A 254 7.17 -1.76 5.25
C HIS A 254 7.44 -2.57 6.53
N VAL A 255 8.05 -3.76 6.40
CA VAL A 255 8.07 -4.76 7.48
C VAL A 255 8.80 -4.25 8.71
N VAL A 256 9.96 -3.59 8.55
CA VAL A 256 10.73 -3.05 9.66
C VAL A 256 9.94 -2.01 10.47
N ASN A 257 9.12 -1.20 9.80
CA ASN A 257 8.36 -0.09 10.39
C ASN A 257 6.94 -0.50 10.83
N CYS A 258 6.48 -1.71 10.49
CA CYS A 258 5.17 -2.21 10.88
C CYS A 258 5.29 -3.25 12.00
N LYS A 259 4.95 -2.87 13.24
CA LYS A 259 5.00 -3.78 14.41
C LYS A 259 4.37 -5.16 14.16
N SER A 260 3.19 -5.20 13.55
CA SER A 260 2.51 -6.48 13.25
C SER A 260 3.27 -7.33 12.25
N CYS A 261 3.78 -6.76 11.16
CA CYS A 261 4.50 -7.52 10.13
C CYS A 261 5.90 -7.90 10.61
N ASN A 262 6.59 -7.01 11.33
CA ASN A 262 7.88 -7.27 11.97
C ASN A 262 7.79 -8.47 12.95
N THR A 263 6.77 -8.47 13.80
CA THR A 263 6.55 -9.55 14.78
C THR A 263 6.25 -10.87 14.08
N ALA A 264 5.37 -10.86 13.07
CA ALA A 264 5.09 -12.06 12.28
C ALA A 264 6.34 -12.58 11.55
N HIS A 265 7.10 -11.70 10.90
CA HIS A 265 8.34 -12.05 10.22
C HIS A 265 9.34 -12.73 11.16
N LYS A 266 9.60 -12.13 12.33
CA LYS A 266 10.50 -12.71 13.34
C LYS A 266 10.01 -14.07 13.84
N GLY A 267 8.72 -14.20 14.14
CA GLY A 267 8.13 -15.46 14.59
C GLY A 267 8.22 -16.57 13.54
N LEU A 268 7.89 -16.25 12.28
CA LEU A 268 7.98 -17.19 11.16
C LEU A 268 9.42 -17.57 10.84
N LYS A 269 10.38 -16.62 10.90
CA LYS A 269 11.81 -16.92 10.75
C LYS A 269 12.34 -17.82 11.87
N ALA A 270 11.91 -17.61 13.12
CA ALA A 270 12.28 -18.49 14.22
C ALA A 270 11.71 -19.90 14.01
N LEU A 271 10.45 -20.02 13.59
CA LEU A 271 9.82 -21.31 13.28
C LEU A 271 10.55 -22.04 12.13
N GLU A 272 10.95 -21.32 11.08
CA GLU A 272 11.74 -21.87 9.97
C GLU A 272 13.02 -22.55 10.49
N VAL A 273 13.78 -21.86 11.36
CA VAL A 273 15.03 -22.38 11.94
C VAL A 273 14.74 -23.56 12.88
N ILE A 274 13.71 -23.48 13.72
CA ILE A 274 13.32 -24.58 14.62
C ILE A 274 12.99 -25.84 13.82
N LEU A 275 12.24 -25.71 12.72
CA LEU A 275 11.91 -26.84 11.85
C LEU A 275 13.16 -27.47 11.21
N GLN A 276 14.15 -26.67 10.83
CA GLN A 276 15.43 -27.18 10.32
C GLN A 276 16.20 -27.96 11.41
N ILE A 277 16.30 -27.40 12.62
CA ILE A 277 16.96 -28.05 13.76
C ILE A 277 16.26 -29.36 14.11
N MET A 278 14.92 -29.36 14.20
CA MET A 278 14.13 -30.56 14.47
C MET A 278 14.37 -31.65 13.44
N SER A 279 14.47 -31.29 12.15
CA SER A 279 14.79 -32.25 11.09
C SER A 279 16.14 -32.92 11.32
N VAL A 280 17.20 -32.12 11.56
CA VAL A 280 18.56 -32.64 11.80
C VAL A 280 18.63 -33.50 13.06
N VAL A 281 17.99 -33.05 14.15
CA VAL A 281 17.94 -33.81 15.42
C VAL A 281 17.24 -35.15 15.24
N LEU A 282 16.09 -35.18 14.56
CA LEU A 282 15.35 -36.42 14.31
C LEU A 282 16.18 -37.41 13.47
N ILE A 283 16.87 -36.94 12.43
CA ILE A 283 17.78 -37.77 11.63
C ILE A 283 18.94 -38.29 12.50
N GLY A 284 19.54 -37.42 13.31
CA GLY A 284 20.62 -37.78 14.23
C GLY A 284 20.22 -38.86 15.22
N ILE A 285 19.03 -38.76 15.83
CA ILE A 285 18.51 -39.78 16.74
C ILE A 285 18.32 -41.11 16.00
N VAL A 286 17.71 -41.10 14.80
CA VAL A 286 17.52 -42.33 14.01
C VAL A 286 18.86 -42.97 13.65
N ALA A 287 19.88 -42.18 13.32
CA ALA A 287 21.21 -42.66 12.93
C ALA A 287 22.00 -43.28 14.08
N VAL A 288 21.91 -42.73 15.29
CA VAL A 288 22.68 -43.21 16.46
C VAL A 288 21.96 -44.33 17.23
N THR A 289 20.63 -44.45 17.09
CA THR A 289 19.87 -45.45 17.84
C THR A 289 20.07 -46.87 17.32
N LYS A 290 20.63 -47.74 18.16
CA LYS A 290 20.89 -49.16 17.85
C LYS A 290 19.63 -49.90 17.37
N GLN A 291 19.79 -50.97 16.59
CA GLN A 291 18.68 -51.67 15.93
C GLN A 291 17.59 -52.17 16.88
N ASN A 292 17.91 -52.53 18.13
CA ASN A 292 16.98 -53.14 19.08
C ASN A 292 16.43 -52.17 20.14
N MET A 293 16.80 -50.88 20.10
CA MET A 293 16.39 -49.92 21.14
C MET A 293 15.02 -49.27 20.88
N ILE A 294 14.62 -49.14 19.61
CA ILE A 294 13.32 -48.59 19.21
C ILE A 294 12.78 -49.41 18.03
N SER A 295 11.45 -49.52 17.94
CA SER A 295 10.82 -50.29 16.88
C SER A 295 11.05 -49.66 15.50
N MET A 296 10.99 -50.48 14.45
CA MET A 296 11.09 -50.00 13.06
C MET A 296 10.01 -48.95 12.75
N VAL A 297 8.81 -49.09 13.33
CA VAL A 297 7.73 -48.11 13.19
C VAL A 297 8.17 -46.74 13.71
N VAL A 298 8.75 -46.68 14.91
CA VAL A 298 9.23 -45.42 15.50
C VAL A 298 10.33 -44.79 14.63
N LYS A 299 11.29 -45.59 14.15
CA LYS A 299 12.36 -45.10 13.25
C LYS A 299 11.79 -44.47 11.98
N THR A 300 10.86 -45.16 11.32
CA THR A 300 10.23 -44.67 10.10
C THR A 300 9.40 -43.42 10.36
N THR A 301 8.65 -43.36 11.47
CA THR A 301 7.89 -42.15 11.84
C THR A 301 8.80 -40.96 12.08
N MET A 302 9.92 -41.14 12.80
CA MET A 302 10.89 -40.07 13.05
C MET A 302 11.55 -39.57 11.76
N ALA A 303 11.94 -40.49 10.86
CA ALA A 303 12.51 -40.15 9.56
C ALA A 303 11.50 -39.36 8.70
N SER A 304 10.24 -39.81 8.64
CA SER A 304 9.17 -39.10 7.92
C SER A 304 8.92 -37.71 8.50
N MET A 305 8.87 -37.58 9.83
CA MET A 305 8.71 -36.28 10.49
C MET A 305 9.89 -35.35 10.18
N ALA A 306 11.12 -35.86 10.15
CA ALA A 306 12.28 -35.07 9.78
C ALA A 306 12.18 -34.50 8.36
N ILE A 307 11.71 -35.32 7.40
CA ILE A 307 11.48 -34.89 6.02
C ILE A 307 10.40 -33.81 5.97
N ILE A 308 9.28 -34.00 6.68
CA ILE A 308 8.19 -33.01 6.75
C ILE A 308 8.69 -31.69 7.35
N CYS A 309 9.44 -31.73 8.45
CA CYS A 309 10.01 -30.53 9.06
C CYS A 309 10.94 -29.79 8.09
N PHE A 310 11.81 -30.50 7.37
CA PHE A 310 12.68 -29.89 6.37
C PHE A 310 11.88 -29.26 5.23
N ALA A 311 10.93 -29.99 4.64
CA ALA A 311 10.08 -29.51 3.56
C ALA A 311 9.26 -28.27 3.99
N ALA A 312 8.66 -28.34 5.17
CA ALA A 312 7.92 -27.21 5.77
C ALA A 312 8.83 -26.00 5.99
N SER A 313 10.08 -26.19 6.42
CA SER A 313 11.04 -25.09 6.56
C SER A 313 11.37 -24.41 5.23
N LYS A 314 11.53 -25.19 4.15
CA LYS A 314 11.81 -24.65 2.81
C LYS A 314 10.62 -23.91 2.23
N TRP A 315 9.42 -24.47 2.40
CA TRP A 315 8.19 -23.79 2.06
C TRP A 315 8.05 -22.48 2.85
N LEU A 316 8.32 -22.51 4.16
CA LEU A 316 8.21 -21.34 5.02
C LEU A 316 9.24 -20.25 4.65
N ALA A 317 10.48 -20.65 4.33
CA ALA A 317 11.50 -19.72 3.84
C ALA A 317 11.04 -19.00 2.55
N HIS A 318 10.48 -19.74 1.59
CA HIS A 318 9.92 -19.17 0.36
C HIS A 318 8.70 -18.27 0.65
N PHE A 319 7.80 -18.71 1.54
CA PHE A 319 6.65 -17.91 1.97
C PHE A 319 7.10 -16.58 2.59
N ILE A 320 8.10 -16.60 3.48
CA ILE A 320 8.63 -15.40 4.12
C ILE A 320 9.24 -14.48 3.07
N TYR A 321 10.08 -15.01 2.17
CA TYR A 321 10.70 -14.22 1.11
C TYR A 321 9.65 -13.54 0.22
N LYS A 322 8.71 -14.32 -0.31
CA LYS A 322 7.68 -13.85 -1.25
C LYS A 322 6.71 -12.81 -0.66
N ASN A 323 6.45 -12.88 0.65
CA ASN A 323 5.45 -12.03 1.29
C ASN A 323 6.04 -10.83 2.04
N PHE A 324 7.25 -10.96 2.58
CA PHE A 324 7.87 -9.95 3.43
C PHE A 324 9.10 -9.27 2.81
N HIS A 325 9.66 -9.79 1.72
CA HIS A 325 10.86 -9.22 1.09
C HIS A 325 10.60 -8.77 -0.34
N TYR A 326 10.24 -9.69 -1.24
CA TYR A 326 10.19 -9.38 -2.67
C TYR A 326 9.08 -10.14 -3.39
N HIS A 327 8.35 -9.43 -4.24
CA HIS A 327 7.39 -10.00 -5.18
C HIS A 327 7.52 -9.29 -6.52
N ASP A 328 7.82 -10.03 -7.57
CA ASP A 328 8.00 -9.45 -8.91
C ASP A 328 6.72 -9.48 -9.75
N TYR A 329 6.70 -8.62 -10.77
CA TYR A 329 5.63 -8.47 -11.75
C TYR A 329 6.21 -8.42 -13.16
N ASN A 330 5.56 -9.15 -14.08
CA ASN A 330 6.04 -9.29 -15.46
C ASN A 330 5.50 -8.18 -16.40
N HIS A 331 5.16 -7.01 -15.87
CA HIS A 331 4.43 -5.97 -16.62
C HIS A 331 5.32 -4.86 -17.17
N ALA A 332 6.65 -4.96 -17.01
CA ALA A 332 7.57 -3.94 -17.48
C ALA A 332 8.94 -4.55 -17.85
N PHE A 333 9.14 -4.77 -19.15
CA PHE A 333 10.47 -4.87 -19.76
C PHE A 333 10.78 -3.56 -20.48
#